data_AF-A0A485KAS2-F1
#
_entry.id   AF-A0A485KAS2-F1
#
_cell.length_a   1.000
_cell.length_b   1.000
_cell.length_c   1.000
_cell.angle_alpha   90.00
_cell.angle_beta   90.00
_cell.angle_gamma   90.00
#
_symmetry.space_group_name_H-M   'P 1'
#
loop_
_entity.id
_entity.type
_entity.pdbx_description
1 polymer ?
#
loop_
_entity_poly.entity_id
_entity_poly.type
_entity_poly.pdbx_seq_one_letter_code
_entity_poly.pdbx_strand_id
1 'polypeptide(L)'
;MRRLELIPGFSHFPIPSLRKRLRARTKLFQIMGDVVTAKIANKALDGKPHYLLDAMLDAKVTSGDAMAPRSAGLSTCWPRILLLQPKSETSAGLLSTFGSFDQWEALQELTFTTAVIEETHSLHPAVYHLNRRVAVAHVGWLGDFYCKGHLVGHCDRKKYREERSELKILPLFLPLETRASK
;
A
#
# COMPACT_ATOMS: atom_id res chain seq x y z
N MET A 1 7.07 -3.74 11.62
CA MET A 1 6.47 -3.55 12.95
C MET A 1 5.22 -4.42 13.08
N ARG A 2 5.21 -5.42 13.96
CA ARG A 2 4.00 -6.21 14.25
C ARG A 2 2.98 -5.32 14.97
N ARG A 3 1.72 -5.27 14.55
CA ARG A 3 0.66 -4.57 15.29
C ARG A 3 0.41 -5.34 16.59
N LEU A 4 0.95 -4.84 17.70
CA LEU A 4 0.71 -5.38 19.04
C LEU A 4 -0.78 -5.36 19.42
N GLU A 5 -1.58 -4.55 18.72
CA GLU A 5 -3.04 -4.46 18.84
C GLU A 5 -3.78 -5.77 18.52
N LEU A 6 -3.14 -6.71 17.81
CA LEU A 6 -3.73 -8.01 17.46
C LEU A 6 -3.51 -9.10 18.52
N ILE A 7 -2.71 -8.83 19.56
CA ILE A 7 -2.52 -9.76 20.66
C ILE A 7 -3.60 -9.45 21.71
N PRO A 8 -4.59 -10.32 21.92
CA PRO A 8 -5.61 -10.09 22.95
C PRO A 8 -4.93 -9.86 24.31
N GLY A 9 -5.35 -8.81 25.03
CA GLY A 9 -4.75 -8.41 26.31
C GLY A 9 -3.70 -7.29 26.22
N PHE A 10 -3.06 -7.06 25.07
CA PHE A 10 -2.07 -5.97 24.93
C PHE A 10 -2.66 -4.56 25.02
N SER A 11 -3.98 -4.41 24.87
CA SER A 11 -4.70 -3.15 25.04
C SER A 11 -4.68 -2.62 26.47
N HIS A 12 -4.46 -3.49 27.47
CA HIS A 12 -4.51 -3.13 28.89
C HIS A 12 -3.15 -2.66 29.41
N PHE A 13 -2.07 -2.96 28.71
CA PHE A 13 -0.73 -2.58 29.14
C PHE A 13 -0.51 -1.07 28.97
N PRO A 14 0.06 -0.38 29.97
CA PRO A 14 0.31 1.05 29.92
C PRO A 14 1.55 1.39 29.07
N ILE A 15 1.65 0.88 27.84
CA ILE A 15 2.78 1.11 26.94
C ILE A 15 2.71 2.56 26.42
N PRO A 16 3.65 3.45 26.77
CA PRO A 16 3.57 4.87 26.42
C PRO A 16 3.54 5.11 24.90
N SER A 17 4.21 4.28 24.11
CA SER A 17 4.24 4.39 22.65
C SER A 17 2.89 4.10 22.00
N LEU A 18 2.12 3.13 22.53
CA LEU A 18 0.76 2.86 22.05
C LEU A 18 -0.17 4.03 22.37
N ARG A 19 -0.09 4.58 23.60
CA ARG A 19 -0.87 5.77 23.97
C ARG A 19 -0.55 6.98 23.10
N LYS A 20 0.73 7.22 22.79
CA LYS A 20 1.16 8.28 21.86
C LYS A 20 0.58 8.07 20.46
N ARG A 21 0.63 6.83 19.94
CA ARG A 21 0.05 6.49 18.63
C ARG A 21 -1.46 6.66 18.59
N LEU A 22 -2.18 6.22 19.62
CA LEU A 22 -3.63 6.37 19.71
C LEU A 22 -4.01 7.86 19.76
N ARG A 23 -3.33 8.66 20.59
CA ARG A 23 -3.54 10.13 20.63
C ARG A 23 -3.27 10.79 19.28
N ALA A 24 -2.17 10.43 18.63
CA ALA A 24 -1.83 10.95 17.30
C ALA A 24 -2.89 10.55 16.26
N ARG A 25 -3.38 9.30 16.31
CA ARG A 25 -4.45 8.80 15.44
C ARG A 25 -5.76 9.55 15.65
N THR A 26 -6.18 9.75 16.91
CA THR A 26 -7.39 10.53 17.24
C THR A 26 -7.27 11.97 16.73
N LYS A 27 -6.12 12.62 16.99
CA LYS A 27 -5.87 13.99 16.51
C LYS A 27 -5.87 14.08 14.98
N LEU A 28 -5.31 13.10 14.30
CA LEU A 28 -5.34 13.03 12.83
C LEU A 28 -6.77 12.91 12.30
N PHE A 29 -7.59 12.04 12.89
CA PHE A 29 -9.00 11.91 12.50
C PHE A 29 -9.79 13.18 12.76
N GLN A 30 -9.53 13.87 13.87
CA GLN A 30 -10.15 15.15 14.15
C GLN A 30 -9.80 16.18 13.07
N ILE A 31 -8.51 16.37 12.78
CA ILE A 31 -8.06 17.31 11.73
C ILE A 31 -8.68 16.97 10.38
N MET A 32 -8.76 15.68 10.03
CA MET A 32 -9.37 15.28 8.76
C MET A 32 -10.88 15.49 8.74
N GLY A 33 -11.58 15.29 9.85
CA GLY A 33 -12.98 15.68 10.02
C GLY A 33 -13.17 17.17 9.79
N ASP A 34 -12.33 18.01 10.42
CA ASP A 34 -12.38 19.48 10.30
C ASP A 34 -12.13 19.95 8.85
N VAL A 35 -11.20 19.31 8.14
CA VAL A 35 -10.92 19.61 6.72
C VAL A 35 -12.11 19.21 5.84
N VAL A 36 -12.76 18.08 6.12
CA VAL A 36 -13.93 17.62 5.36
C VAL A 36 -15.13 18.54 5.60
N THR A 37 -15.41 18.91 6.85
CA THR A 37 -16.52 19.82 7.17
C THR A 37 -16.31 21.21 6.54
N ALA A 38 -15.09 21.75 6.62
CA ALA A 38 -14.73 23.00 5.96
C ALA A 38 -14.87 22.92 4.43
N LYS A 39 -14.45 21.81 3.81
CA LYS A 39 -14.63 21.60 2.38
C LYS A 39 -16.09 21.47 1.98
N ILE A 40 -16.91 20.76 2.74
CA ILE A 40 -18.35 20.64 2.46
C ILE A 40 -19.03 22.01 2.52
N ALA A 41 -18.67 22.84 3.51
CA ALA A 41 -19.19 24.20 3.61
C ALA A 41 -18.80 25.09 2.41
N ASN A 42 -17.57 24.96 1.93
CA ASN A 42 -17.04 25.77 0.83
C ASN A 42 -17.40 25.24 -0.57
N LYS A 43 -17.73 23.95 -0.71
CA LYS A 43 -18.04 23.30 -2.00
C LYS A 43 -19.24 23.91 -2.72
N ALA A 44 -20.13 24.59 -2.00
CA ALA A 44 -21.26 25.31 -2.58
C ALA A 44 -20.85 26.43 -3.56
N LEU A 45 -19.59 26.86 -3.57
CA LEU A 45 -19.14 28.03 -4.32
C LEU A 45 -18.59 27.72 -5.73
N ASP A 46 -17.86 26.60 -5.92
CA ASP A 46 -17.02 26.42 -7.12
C ASP A 46 -17.50 25.35 -8.12
N GLY A 47 -18.45 24.47 -7.74
CA GLY A 47 -19.14 23.54 -8.64
C GLY A 47 -18.28 22.48 -9.37
N LYS A 48 -16.95 22.56 -9.36
CA LYS A 48 -16.02 21.59 -9.99
C LYS A 48 -15.14 20.90 -8.95
N PRO A 49 -14.92 19.57 -9.06
CA PRO A 49 -14.00 18.87 -8.17
C PRO A 49 -12.55 19.20 -8.56
N HIS A 50 -11.81 19.85 -7.66
CA HIS A 50 -10.40 20.20 -7.87
C HIS A 50 -9.43 19.17 -7.27
N TYR A 51 -9.88 18.42 -6.27
CA TYR A 51 -9.05 17.48 -5.54
C TYR A 51 -9.68 16.09 -5.47
N LEU A 52 -8.85 15.06 -5.29
CA LEU A 52 -9.29 13.68 -5.07
C LEU A 52 -10.35 13.59 -3.95
N LEU A 53 -10.18 14.37 -2.87
CA LEU A 53 -11.15 14.41 -1.77
C LEU A 53 -12.52 14.91 -2.22
N ASP A 54 -12.59 15.85 -3.16
CA ASP A 54 -13.86 16.38 -3.66
C ASP A 54 -14.58 15.33 -4.50
N ALA A 55 -13.83 14.58 -5.33
CA ALA A 55 -14.34 13.44 -6.08
C ALA A 55 -14.83 12.31 -5.17
N MET A 56 -14.14 12.04 -4.05
CA MET A 56 -14.59 11.06 -3.05
C MET A 56 -15.86 11.51 -2.33
N LEU A 57 -15.98 12.81 -2.03
CA LEU A 57 -17.19 13.38 -1.44
C LEU A 57 -18.39 13.32 -2.41
N ASP A 58 -18.17 13.53 -3.70
CA ASP A 58 -19.21 13.34 -4.73
C ASP A 58 -19.67 11.88 -4.83
N ALA A 59 -18.73 10.95 -4.72
CA ALA A 59 -19.02 9.52 -4.67
C ALA A 59 -19.64 9.05 -3.34
N LYS A 60 -19.95 9.96 -2.41
CA LYS A 60 -20.52 9.68 -1.08
C LYS A 60 -19.71 8.64 -0.27
N VAL A 61 -18.40 8.61 -0.48
CA VAL A 61 -17.50 7.72 0.26
C VAL A 61 -17.51 8.13 1.73
N THR A 62 -17.63 7.17 2.64
CA THR A 62 -17.62 7.47 4.08
C THR A 62 -16.29 8.12 4.47
N SER A 63 -16.33 9.05 5.43
CA SER A 63 -15.13 9.77 5.89
C SER A 63 -14.03 8.83 6.37
N GLY A 64 -14.38 7.63 6.86
CA GLY A 64 -13.43 6.58 7.24
C GLY A 64 -12.62 6.02 6.06
N ASP A 65 -13.26 5.81 4.91
CA ASP A 65 -12.61 5.21 3.73
C ASP A 65 -11.75 6.23 2.97
N ALA A 66 -12.09 7.52 3.04
CA ALA A 66 -11.32 8.62 2.46
C ALA A 66 -9.94 8.86 3.10
N MET A 67 -9.68 8.25 4.26
CA MET A 67 -8.45 8.40 5.04
C MET A 67 -7.31 7.49 4.56
N ALA A 68 -7.64 6.38 3.89
CA ALA A 68 -6.68 5.35 3.51
C ALA A 68 -5.54 5.84 2.58
N PRO A 69 -5.78 6.71 1.57
CA PRO A 69 -4.74 7.11 0.63
C PRO A 69 -3.64 7.99 1.25
N ARG A 70 -4.00 8.89 2.16
CA ARG A 70 -3.09 9.94 2.67
C ARG A 70 -1.94 9.40 3.52
N SER A 71 -2.17 8.27 4.21
CA SER A 71 -1.18 7.67 5.11
C SER A 71 -0.07 6.90 4.36
N ALA A 72 -0.27 6.56 3.09
CA ALA A 72 0.70 5.82 2.30
C ALA A 72 1.81 6.70 1.70
N GLY A 73 1.54 7.98 1.45
CA GLY A 73 2.44 8.86 0.69
C GLY A 73 3.56 9.54 1.50
N LEU A 74 3.43 9.64 2.82
CA LEU A 74 4.35 10.46 3.65
C LEU A 74 5.54 9.70 4.26
N SER A 75 5.59 8.37 4.19
CA SER A 75 6.63 7.57 4.87
C SER A 75 7.80 7.13 3.99
N THR A 76 7.91 7.62 2.77
CA THR A 76 8.90 7.18 1.77
C THR A 76 10.09 8.14 1.64
N CYS A 77 10.60 8.69 2.76
CA CYS A 77 11.69 9.67 2.73
C CYS A 77 13.11 9.12 2.55
N TRP A 78 13.25 7.80 2.31
CA TRP A 78 14.53 7.12 2.11
C TRP A 78 15.47 7.74 1.07
N PRO A 79 15.01 8.33 -0.06
CA PRO A 79 15.92 8.88 -1.06
C PRO A 79 16.84 9.99 -0.52
N ARG A 80 16.47 10.67 0.58
CA ARG A 80 17.23 11.83 1.06
C ARG A 80 18.60 11.47 1.67
N ILE A 81 18.79 10.23 2.12
CA ILE A 81 20.05 9.80 2.74
C ILE A 81 21.03 9.27 1.67
N LEU A 82 20.52 8.66 0.60
CA LEU A 82 21.34 8.09 -0.48
C LEU A 82 21.75 9.12 -1.54
N LEU A 83 21.00 10.22 -1.69
CA LEU A 83 21.34 11.34 -2.58
C LEU A 83 22.46 12.25 -2.04
N LEU A 84 23.14 11.89 -0.95
CA LEU A 84 24.36 12.55 -0.48
C LEU A 84 25.61 12.11 -1.25
N GLN A 85 25.48 11.25 -2.27
CA GLN A 85 26.56 10.82 -3.15
C GLN A 85 26.89 11.90 -4.20
N PRO A 86 28.17 12.03 -4.60
CA PRO A 86 28.66 13.18 -5.36
C PRO A 86 28.10 13.25 -6.79
N LYS A 87 27.98 14.51 -7.24
CA LYS A 87 27.46 15.00 -8.52
C LYS A 87 27.93 14.15 -9.71
N SER A 88 27.01 13.43 -10.35
CA SER A 88 27.29 12.86 -11.66
C SER A 88 27.25 13.98 -12.71
N GLU A 89 28.36 14.16 -13.43
CA GLU A 89 28.54 15.17 -14.50
C GLU A 89 27.46 15.06 -15.60
N THR A 90 26.85 13.89 -15.74
CA THR A 90 25.74 13.58 -16.66
C THR A 90 24.49 14.44 -16.45
N SER A 91 24.21 14.86 -15.22
CA SER A 91 23.02 15.69 -14.92
C SER A 91 23.13 17.11 -15.48
N ALA A 92 24.35 17.66 -15.60
CA ALA A 92 24.58 19.01 -16.12
C ALA A 92 24.37 19.07 -17.64
N GLY A 93 24.77 18.01 -18.37
CA GLY A 93 24.55 17.91 -19.81
C GLY A 93 23.06 17.86 -20.17
N LEU A 94 22.27 17.06 -19.43
CA LEU A 94 20.83 16.97 -19.64
C LEU A 94 20.10 18.28 -19.34
N LEU A 95 20.53 19.01 -18.31
CA LEU A 95 19.96 20.33 -17.99
C LEU A 95 20.17 21.33 -19.14
N SER A 96 21.29 21.24 -19.85
CA SER A 96 21.56 22.10 -21.00
C SER A 96 20.69 21.77 -22.22
N THR A 97 20.31 20.50 -22.39
CA THR A 97 19.47 20.04 -23.52
C THR A 97 17.99 20.35 -23.30
N PHE A 98 17.48 20.12 -22.09
CA PHE A 98 16.03 20.27 -21.79
C PHE A 98 15.69 21.60 -21.09
N GLY A 99 16.69 22.33 -20.59
CA GLY A 99 16.52 23.61 -19.87
C GLY A 99 15.98 23.47 -18.44
N SER A 100 15.10 22.50 -18.18
CA SER A 100 14.55 22.19 -16.85
C SER A 100 14.24 20.70 -16.69
N PHE A 101 14.14 20.23 -15.44
CA PHE A 101 13.70 18.87 -15.07
C PHE A 101 12.17 18.77 -14.87
N ASP A 102 11.41 19.82 -15.19
CA ASP A 102 9.95 19.79 -15.09
C ASP A 102 9.30 18.93 -16.19
N GLN A 103 10.05 18.64 -17.26
CA GLN A 103 9.61 17.79 -18.36
C GLN A 103 9.79 16.31 -18.00
N TRP A 104 8.75 15.51 -18.26
CA TRP A 104 8.77 14.07 -17.97
C TRP A 104 9.82 13.33 -18.82
N GLU A 105 10.06 13.83 -20.03
CA GLU A 105 11.06 13.32 -20.96
C GLU A 105 12.47 13.47 -20.36
N ALA A 106 12.77 14.60 -19.73
CA ALA A 106 14.06 14.84 -19.08
C ALA A 106 14.30 13.86 -17.91
N LEU A 107 13.24 13.41 -17.23
CA LEU A 107 13.34 12.42 -16.15
C LEU A 107 13.63 11.01 -16.67
N GLN A 108 13.20 10.66 -17.88
CA GLN A 108 13.47 9.33 -18.47
C GLN A 108 14.94 9.16 -18.87
N GLU A 109 15.59 10.25 -19.29
CA GLU A 109 17.01 10.26 -19.65
C GLU A 109 17.95 10.10 -18.44
N LEU A 110 17.44 10.32 -17.22
CA LEU A 110 18.17 10.09 -15.97
C LEU A 110 18.21 8.60 -15.58
N THR A 111 18.66 7.75 -16.50
CA THR A 111 18.77 6.29 -16.34
C THR A 111 19.52 5.90 -15.07
N PHE A 112 20.63 6.58 -14.77
CA PHE A 112 21.39 6.35 -13.53
C PHE A 112 20.57 6.69 -12.27
N THR A 113 19.84 7.81 -12.28
CA THR A 113 19.00 8.20 -11.15
C THR A 113 17.86 7.22 -10.92
N THR A 114 17.21 6.76 -12.00
CA THR A 114 16.17 5.72 -11.93
C THR A 114 16.74 4.42 -11.37
N ALA A 115 17.90 3.97 -11.84
CA ALA A 115 18.56 2.78 -11.32
C ALA A 115 18.93 2.91 -9.83
N VAL A 116 19.42 4.08 -9.39
CA VAL A 116 19.69 4.35 -7.97
C VAL A 116 18.40 4.35 -7.14
N ILE A 117 17.30 4.90 -7.66
CA ILE A 117 15.99 4.87 -6.99
C ILE A 117 15.52 3.42 -6.84
N GLU A 118 15.59 2.61 -7.89
CA GLU A 118 15.20 1.21 -7.89
C GLU A 118 16.05 0.38 -6.92
N GLU A 119 17.38 0.55 -6.95
CA GLU A 119 18.28 -0.12 -6.03
C GLU A 119 18.06 0.33 -4.58
N THR A 120 17.78 1.63 -4.37
CA THR A 120 17.40 2.13 -3.05
C THR A 120 16.12 1.48 -2.55
N HIS A 121 15.12 1.32 -3.42
CA HIS A 121 13.87 0.64 -3.09
C HIS A 121 14.05 -0.87 -2.85
N SER A 122 15.02 -1.49 -3.53
CA SER A 122 15.42 -2.89 -3.33
C SER A 122 16.08 -3.09 -1.96
N LEU A 123 17.07 -2.25 -1.62
CA LEU A 123 17.81 -2.31 -0.36
C LEU A 123 17.00 -1.83 0.85
N HIS A 124 16.18 -0.79 0.64
CA HIS A 124 15.40 -0.11 1.68
C HIS A 124 13.93 -0.01 1.26
N PRO A 125 13.22 -1.15 1.19
CA PRO A 125 11.81 -1.13 0.81
C PRO A 125 11.03 -0.28 1.82
N ALA A 126 10.22 0.65 1.32
CA ALA A 126 9.34 1.47 2.14
C ALA A 126 8.45 0.62 3.07
N VAL A 127 8.12 -0.60 2.64
CA VAL A 127 7.30 -1.56 3.36
C VAL A 127 8.01 -2.91 3.35
N TYR A 128 8.79 -3.20 4.40
CA TYR A 128 9.47 -4.51 4.57
C TYR A 128 8.52 -5.70 4.63
N HIS A 129 7.29 -5.48 5.07
CA HIS A 129 6.26 -6.51 5.11
C HIS A 129 4.99 -5.94 4.53
N LEU A 130 4.53 -6.51 3.42
CA LEU A 130 3.22 -6.20 2.87
C LEU A 130 2.16 -6.37 3.98
N ASN A 131 1.15 -5.50 3.95
CA ASN A 131 0.03 -5.63 4.87
C ASN A 131 -0.56 -7.05 4.78
N ARG A 132 -0.97 -7.57 5.94
CA ARG A 132 -1.59 -8.89 6.11
C ARG A 132 -2.72 -9.06 5.10
N ARG A 133 -2.56 -9.99 4.15
CA ARG A 133 -3.58 -10.35 3.17
C ARG A 133 -4.48 -11.43 3.75
N VAL A 134 -5.78 -11.29 3.56
CA VAL A 134 -6.79 -12.27 3.99
C VAL A 134 -7.42 -12.88 2.74
N ALA A 135 -7.49 -14.22 2.69
CA ALA A 135 -8.13 -14.91 1.58
C ALA A 135 -9.64 -14.66 1.60
N VAL A 136 -10.15 -14.08 0.52
CA VAL A 136 -11.59 -13.79 0.33
C VAL A 136 -12.32 -14.96 -0.33
N ALA A 137 -11.63 -15.71 -1.19
CA ALA A 137 -12.16 -16.89 -1.87
C ALA A 137 -12.25 -18.12 -0.95
N HIS A 138 -13.18 -19.04 -1.26
CA HIS A 138 -13.43 -20.25 -0.46
C HIS A 138 -12.21 -21.17 -0.39
N VAL A 139 -11.56 -21.41 -1.54
CA VAL A 139 -10.29 -22.13 -1.65
C VAL A 139 -9.52 -21.56 -2.84
N GLY A 140 -8.23 -21.25 -2.65
CA GLY A 140 -7.34 -20.81 -3.72
C GLY A 140 -5.99 -21.52 -3.66
N TRP A 141 -5.30 -21.60 -4.80
CA TRP A 141 -3.97 -22.21 -4.91
C TRP A 141 -2.93 -21.15 -5.31
N LEU A 142 -1.91 -20.95 -4.47
CA LEU A 142 -0.75 -20.11 -4.76
C LEU A 142 0.49 -20.78 -4.15
N GLY A 143 0.97 -21.85 -4.79
CA GLY A 143 2.02 -22.74 -4.27
C GLY A 143 1.52 -23.69 -3.17
N ASP A 144 0.62 -23.21 -2.30
CA ASP A 144 -0.10 -23.98 -1.28
C ASP A 144 -1.61 -23.66 -1.32
N PHE A 145 -2.44 -24.53 -0.71
CA PHE A 145 -3.88 -24.32 -0.56
C PHE A 145 -4.18 -23.36 0.61
N TYR A 146 -5.10 -22.41 0.41
CA TYR A 146 -5.57 -21.49 1.45
C TYR A 146 -7.09 -21.52 1.61
N CYS A 147 -7.57 -21.50 2.86
CA CYS A 147 -8.99 -21.42 3.21
C CYS A 147 -9.47 -19.96 3.35
N LYS A 148 -10.77 -19.73 3.16
CA LYS A 148 -11.40 -18.42 3.37
C LYS A 148 -11.16 -17.89 4.79
N GLY A 149 -10.88 -16.59 4.90
CA GLY A 149 -10.66 -15.93 6.19
C GLY A 149 -9.30 -16.24 6.84
N HIS A 150 -8.51 -17.14 6.25
CA HIS A 150 -7.14 -17.39 6.69
C HIS A 150 -6.16 -16.38 6.10
N LEU A 151 -5.03 -16.29 6.76
CA LEU A 151 -3.91 -15.52 6.25
C LEU A 151 -3.21 -16.29 5.16
N VAL A 152 -2.90 -15.56 4.09
CA VAL A 152 -1.99 -16.05 3.08
C VAL A 152 -0.67 -16.38 3.76
N GLY A 153 -0.26 -17.65 3.67
CA GLY A 153 0.92 -18.23 4.32
C GLY A 153 0.65 -19.07 5.59
N HIS A 154 -0.59 -19.18 6.07
CA HIS A 154 -0.91 -19.97 7.28
C HIS A 154 -2.20 -20.79 7.09
N CYS A 155 -2.06 -21.99 6.52
CA CYS A 155 -3.16 -22.94 6.34
C CYS A 155 -3.07 -24.08 7.37
N ASP A 156 -4.14 -24.29 8.13
CA ASP A 156 -4.26 -25.46 9.01
C ASP A 156 -4.69 -26.66 8.18
N ARG A 157 -3.76 -27.61 7.97
CA ARG A 157 -3.99 -28.82 7.17
C ARG A 157 -5.19 -29.64 7.65
N LYS A 158 -5.51 -29.63 8.95
CA LYS A 158 -6.63 -30.42 9.48
C LYS A 158 -7.96 -29.83 9.04
N LYS A 159 -8.13 -28.53 9.22
CA LYS A 159 -9.33 -27.79 8.84
C LYS A 159 -9.58 -27.82 7.33
N TYR A 160 -8.52 -27.75 6.51
CA TYR A 160 -8.65 -27.93 5.06
C TYR A 160 -9.20 -29.32 4.69
N ARG A 161 -8.80 -30.38 5.40
CA ARG A 161 -9.26 -31.73 5.13
C ARG A 161 -10.75 -31.90 5.40
N GLU A 162 -11.24 -31.27 6.46
CA GLU A 162 -12.66 -31.23 6.83
C GLU A 162 -13.46 -30.41 5.81
N GLU A 163 -13.05 -29.18 5.49
CA GLU A 163 -13.75 -28.33 4.51
C GLU A 163 -13.75 -28.95 3.10
N ARG A 164 -12.70 -29.65 2.70
CA ARG A 164 -12.64 -30.41 1.44
C ARG A 164 -13.59 -31.60 1.41
N SER A 165 -13.91 -32.19 2.56
CA SER A 165 -14.86 -33.31 2.65
C SER A 165 -16.32 -32.83 2.56
N GLU A 166 -16.60 -31.62 3.03
CA GLU A 166 -17.92 -31.01 2.99
C GLU A 166 -18.22 -30.37 1.62
N LEU A 167 -17.23 -29.70 1.04
CA LEU A 167 -17.33 -29.15 -0.29
C LEU A 167 -17.10 -30.31 -1.29
N LYS A 168 -18.18 -30.85 -1.88
CA LYS A 168 -18.16 -31.73 -3.08
C LYS A 168 -17.58 -31.00 -4.30
N ILE A 169 -16.41 -30.40 -4.17
CA ILE A 169 -15.68 -29.80 -5.27
C ILE A 169 -15.09 -30.97 -6.04
N LEU A 170 -15.78 -31.32 -7.14
CA LEU A 170 -15.21 -32.13 -8.19
C LEU A 170 -13.84 -31.55 -8.55
N PRO A 171 -12.81 -32.39 -8.74
CA PRO A 171 -11.52 -31.89 -9.19
C PRO A 171 -11.71 -31.37 -10.61
N LEU A 172 -11.90 -30.06 -10.78
CA LEU A 172 -11.58 -29.36 -12.02
C LEU A 172 -10.05 -29.26 -12.11
N PHE A 173 -9.40 -30.42 -12.14
CA PHE A 173 -8.09 -30.59 -12.73
C PHE A 173 -8.34 -30.68 -14.23
N LEU A 174 -8.33 -29.55 -14.92
CA LEU A 174 -7.96 -29.58 -16.33
C LEU A 174 -6.46 -29.86 -16.35
N PRO A 175 -5.99 -31.02 -16.87
CA PRO A 175 -4.57 -31.24 -17.02
C PRO A 175 -4.03 -30.18 -17.99
N LEU A 176 -3.05 -29.41 -17.52
CA LEU A 176 -2.16 -28.64 -18.39
C LEU A 176 -1.40 -29.67 -19.25
N GLU A 177 -1.90 -29.92 -20.45
CA GLU A 177 -1.17 -30.67 -21.46
C GLU A 177 0.14 -29.95 -21.76
N THR A 178 1.23 -30.53 -21.28
CA THR A 178 2.57 -30.20 -21.70
C THR A 178 2.71 -30.58 -23.17
N ARG A 179 2.54 -29.62 -24.09
CA ARG A 179 3.03 -29.75 -25.48
C ARG A 179 4.56 -29.77 -25.45
N ALA A 180 5.13 -30.97 -25.38
CA ALA A 180 6.51 -31.20 -25.80
C ALA A 180 6.55 -31.13 -27.34
N SER A 181 7.07 -30.03 -27.88
CA SER A 181 7.48 -29.98 -29.29
C SER A 181 8.76 -30.79 -29.45
N LYS A 182 8.74 -31.76 -30.34
CA LYS A 182 9.94 -32.22 -31.04
C LYS A 182 10.30 -31.22 -32.13
#